data_AF-A0A7X6NV60-F1
#
_entry.id   AF-A0A7X6NV60-F1
#
_cell.length_a   1.000
_cell.length_b   1.000
_cell.length_c   1.000
_cell.angle_alpha   90.00
_cell.angle_beta   90.00
_cell.angle_gamma   90.00
#
_symmetry.space_group_name_H-M   'P 1'
#
loop_
_entity.id
_entity.type
_entity.pdbx_description
1 polymer ?
#
loop_
_entity_poly.entity_id
_entity_poly.type
_entity_poly.pdbx_seq_one_letter_code
_entity_poly.pdbx_strand_id
1 'polypeptide(L)'
;MTDVGSGATSDTRLSVAGFRLLAYDGAAARVEIAVRGAASGQAVYGSVIYNLVWENGDWKLLPKDSSNPLQTTQLPDLSGYITWGE
;
A
#
# COMPACT_ATOMS: atom_id res chain seq x y z
N MET A 1 -20.05 -22.35 24.85
CA MET A 1 -18.76 -21.66 25.03
C MET A 1 -18.00 -21.89 23.74
N THR A 2 -18.06 -20.92 22.83
CA THR A 2 -17.56 -21.06 21.46
C THR A 2 -16.10 -20.62 21.44
N ASP A 3 -15.23 -21.52 21.01
CA ASP A 3 -13.81 -21.29 20.78
C ASP A 3 -13.64 -20.23 19.69
N VAL A 4 -13.12 -19.06 20.05
CA VAL A 4 -12.76 -18.01 19.11
C VAL A 4 -11.32 -18.27 18.71
N GLY A 5 -11.15 -18.78 17.49
CA GLY A 5 -9.87 -19.19 16.94
C GLY A 5 -8.77 -18.16 17.23
N SER A 6 -7.71 -18.64 17.86
CA SER A 6 -6.47 -17.90 18.05
C SER A 6 -5.84 -17.64 16.69
N GLY A 7 -6.24 -16.55 16.03
CA GLY A 7 -5.51 -15.99 14.91
C GLY A 7 -4.18 -15.49 15.46
N ALA A 8 -3.10 -16.24 15.23
CA ALA A 8 -1.76 -15.79 15.51
C ALA A 8 -1.53 -14.50 14.72
N THR A 9 -1.61 -13.35 15.40
CA THR A 9 -1.15 -12.08 14.88
C THR A 9 0.37 -12.15 14.84
N SER A 10 0.93 -12.70 13.76
CA SER A 10 2.32 -12.44 13.42
C SER A 10 2.45 -10.93 13.26
N ASP A 11 3.21 -10.32 14.17
CA ASP A 11 3.50 -8.88 14.24
C ASP A 11 4.27 -8.45 13.00
N THR A 12 3.58 -8.43 11.86
CA THR A 12 4.15 -8.17 10.55
C THR A 12 4.27 -6.67 10.42
N ARG A 13 5.43 -6.15 10.82
CA ARG A 13 5.75 -4.73 10.69
C ARG A 13 5.89 -4.37 9.21
N LEU A 14 4.83 -3.83 8.63
CA LEU A 14 4.84 -3.22 7.31
C LEU A 14 5.27 -1.76 7.44
N SER A 15 6.13 -1.32 6.52
CA SER A 15 6.52 0.09 6.38
C SER A 15 6.44 0.51 4.93
N VAL A 16 6.11 1.78 4.68
CA VAL A 16 6.19 2.36 3.35
C VAL A 16 7.66 2.43 2.95
N ALA A 17 7.98 1.87 1.78
CA ALA A 17 9.34 1.82 1.27
C ALA A 17 9.58 2.84 0.15
N GLY A 18 8.53 3.14 -0.61
CA GLY A 18 8.60 4.10 -1.69
C GLY A 18 7.29 4.23 -2.44
N PHE A 19 7.29 5.06 -3.48
CA PHE A 19 6.12 5.27 -4.32
C PHE A 19 6.50 5.47 -5.78
N ARG A 20 5.51 5.31 -6.65
CA ARG A 20 5.56 5.69 -8.06
C ARG A 20 4.30 6.46 -8.41
N LEU A 21 4.47 7.63 -9.01
CA LEU A 21 3.34 8.40 -9.56
C LEU A 21 3.01 7.85 -10.95
N LEU A 22 1.84 7.24 -11.10
CA LEU A 22 1.38 6.64 -12.35
C LEU A 22 0.62 7.65 -13.23
N ALA A 23 -0.11 8.57 -12.60
CA ALA A 23 -0.80 9.67 -13.26
C ALA A 23 -1.02 10.83 -12.28
N TYR A 24 -1.03 12.07 -12.79
CA TYR A 24 -1.31 13.28 -12.01
C TYR A 24 -1.74 14.42 -12.93
N ASP A 25 -2.81 15.12 -12.56
CA ASP A 25 -3.31 16.30 -13.29
C ASP A 25 -3.58 17.53 -12.39
N GLY A 26 -3.29 17.44 -11.09
CA GLY A 26 -3.56 18.49 -10.11
C GLY A 26 -4.86 18.34 -9.34
N ALA A 27 -5.87 17.64 -9.87
CA ALA A 27 -7.13 17.34 -9.20
C ALA A 27 -7.28 15.86 -8.86
N ALA A 28 -6.59 14.99 -9.59
CA ALA A 28 -6.52 13.55 -9.37
C ALA A 28 -5.07 13.05 -9.45
N ALA A 29 -4.79 11.98 -8.71
CA ALA A 29 -3.54 11.26 -8.79
C ALA A 29 -3.78 9.75 -8.76
N ARG A 30 -2.93 9.00 -9.46
CA ARG A 30 -2.84 7.54 -9.32
C ARG A 30 -1.44 7.20 -8.83
N VAL A 31 -1.35 6.65 -7.64
CA VAL A 31 -0.09 6.39 -6.95
C VAL A 31 0.03 4.89 -6.67
N GLU A 32 1.15 4.30 -7.02
CA GLU A 32 1.53 2.98 -6.55
C GLU A 32 2.45 3.14 -5.34
N ILE A 33 2.05 2.60 -4.19
CA ILE A 33 2.81 2.63 -2.94
C ILE A 33 3.47 1.28 -2.74
N ALA A 34 4.79 1.25 -2.67
CA ALA A 34 5.55 0.06 -2.28
C ALA A 34 5.68 -0.02 -0.76
N VAL A 35 5.46 -1.22 -0.23
CA VAL A 35 5.64 -1.56 1.17
C VAL A 35 6.73 -2.62 1.31
N ARG A 36 7.44 -2.56 2.44
CA ARG A 36 8.37 -3.60 2.87
C ARG A 36 7.95 -4.16 4.23
N GLY A 37 8.11 -5.46 4.40
CA GLY A 37 7.96 -6.17 5.66
C GLY A 37 8.99 -7.28 5.79
N ALA A 38 8.82 -8.14 6.79
CA ALA A 38 9.63 -9.33 6.99
C ALA A 38 8.76 -10.56 7.22
N ALA A 39 9.07 -11.67 6.55
CA ALA A 39 8.48 -12.98 6.78
C ALA A 39 9.60 -14.02 6.91
N SER A 40 9.58 -14.80 7.98
CA SER A 40 10.62 -15.82 8.26
C SER A 40 12.05 -15.26 8.21
N GLY A 41 12.24 -14.02 8.65
CA GLY A 41 13.54 -13.32 8.66
C GLY A 41 14.01 -12.79 7.30
N GLN A 42 13.21 -12.95 6.24
CA GLN A 42 13.50 -12.43 4.90
C GLN A 42 12.64 -11.20 4.59
N ALA A 43 13.22 -10.24 3.88
CA ALA A 43 12.48 -9.07 3.40
C ALA A 43 11.41 -9.52 2.39
N VAL A 44 10.21 -8.98 2.54
CA VAL A 44 9.11 -9.16 1.58
C VAL A 44 8.66 -7.79 1.10
N TYR A 45 8.46 -7.66 -0.22
CA TYR A 45 8.02 -6.43 -0.86
C TYR A 45 6.68 -6.64 -1.53
N GLY A 46 5.84 -5.61 -1.46
CA GLY A 46 4.60 -5.55 -2.20
C GLY A 46 4.27 -4.13 -2.60
N SER A 47 3.27 -3.96 -3.46
CA SER A 47 2.71 -2.66 -3.77
C SER A 47 1.19 -2.66 -3.68
N VAL A 48 0.64 -1.46 -3.52
CA VAL A 48 -0.79 -1.19 -3.64
C VAL A 48 -1.02 0.06 -4.48
N ILE A 49 -2.04 0.05 -5.33
CA ILE A 49 -2.41 1.22 -6.14
C ILE A 49 -3.56 1.97 -5.46
N TYR A 50 -3.35 3.26 -5.23
CA TYR A 50 -4.36 4.21 -4.77
C TYR A 50 -4.72 5.21 -5.86
N ASN A 51 -6.03 5.43 -6.03
CA ASN A 51 -6.55 6.58 -6.75
C ASN A 51 -6.91 7.66 -5.74
N LEU A 52 -6.46 8.87 -5.98
CA LEU A 52 -6.63 10.02 -5.10
C LEU A 52 -7.33 11.15 -5.83
N VAL A 53 -8.15 11.91 -5.11
CA VAL A 53 -8.76 13.15 -5.56
C VAL A 53 -8.42 14.28 -4.59
N TRP A 54 -8.11 15.46 -5.11
CA TRP A 54 -7.87 16.65 -4.30
C TRP A 54 -9.21 17.32 -4.01
N GLU A 55 -9.59 17.36 -2.74
CA GLU A 55 -10.86 17.94 -2.33
C GLU A 55 -10.72 18.62 -0.96
N ASN A 56 -11.17 19.87 -0.87
CA ASN A 56 -11.16 20.66 0.36
C ASN A 56 -9.76 20.79 0.99
N GLY A 57 -8.72 20.88 0.16
CA GLY A 57 -7.34 21.12 0.59
C GLY A 57 -6.57 19.87 1.00
N ASP A 58 -7.08 18.68 0.73
CA ASP A 58 -6.38 17.42 1.01
C ASP A 58 -6.62 16.36 -0.08
N TRP A 59 -5.70 15.40 -0.19
CA TRP A 59 -5.85 14.22 -1.04
C TRP A 59 -6.71 13.18 -0.33
N LYS A 60 -7.81 12.78 -0.96
CA LYS A 60 -8.70 11.73 -0.46
C LYS A 60 -8.61 10.50 -1.33
N LEU A 61 -8.72 9.33 -0.71
CA LEU A 61 -8.89 8.07 -1.43
C LEU A 61 -10.20 8.13 -2.22
N LEU A 62 -10.13 7.84 -3.51
CA LEU A 62 -11.29 7.58 -4.36
C LEU A 62 -11.48 6.06 -4.42
N PRO A 63 -12.40 5.47 -3.62
CA PRO A 63 -12.62 4.03 -3.64
C PRO A 63 -13.10 3.65 -5.03
N LYS A 64 -12.37 2.75 -5.69
CA LYS A 64 -12.76 2.27 -7.03
C LYS A 64 -14.03 1.41 -6.96
N ASP A 65 -14.25 0.77 -5.82
CA ASP A 65 -15.39 -0.06 -5.47
C ASP A 65 -15.32 -0.30 -3.94
N SER A 66 -16.41 -0.14 -3.19
CA SER A 66 -16.44 -0.43 -1.74
C SER A 66 -16.26 -1.91 -1.43
N SER A 67 -16.32 -2.78 -2.45
CA SER A 67 -16.12 -4.22 -2.36
C SER A 67 -14.72 -4.70 -2.78
N ASN A 68 -13.87 -3.82 -3.35
CA ASN A 68 -12.58 -4.23 -3.91
C ASN A 68 -11.45 -3.98 -2.89
N PRO A 69 -10.96 -5.03 -2.19
CA PRO A 69 -9.82 -4.91 -1.31
C PRO A 69 -8.61 -4.53 -2.16
N LEU A 70 -7.98 -3.40 -1.83
CA LEU A 70 -6.64 -2.98 -2.23
C LEU A 70 -5.94 -3.93 -3.22
N GLN A 71 -5.77 -3.51 -4.48
CA GLN A 71 -5.05 -4.31 -5.48
C GLN A 71 -3.58 -4.44 -5.06
N THR A 72 -3.25 -5.54 -4.36
CA THR A 72 -1.90 -5.80 -3.88
C THR A 72 -1.13 -6.67 -4.87
N THR A 73 0.11 -6.27 -5.17
CA THR A 73 1.04 -7.06 -5.99
C THR A 73 2.28 -7.39 -5.17
N GLN A 74 2.79 -8.62 -5.26
CA GLN A 74 4.11 -8.94 -4.70
C GLN A 74 5.21 -8.44 -5.63
N LEU A 75 6.23 -7.79 -5.08
CA LEU A 75 7.34 -7.25 -5.84
C LEU A 75 8.61 -8.10 -5.64
N PRO A 76 9.44 -8.28 -6.68
CA PRO A 76 10.75 -8.90 -6.54
C PRO A 76 11.76 -7.99 -5.81
N ASP A 77 11.69 -6.68 -6.03
CA ASP A 77 12.50 -5.64 -5.40
C ASP A 77 11.82 -4.26 -5.50
N LEU A 78 12.51 -3.19 -5.06
CA LEU A 78 12.02 -1.80 -5.04
C LEU A 78 12.57 -0.95 -6.19
N SER A 79 13.12 -1.56 -7.24
CA SER A 79 13.72 -0.84 -8.36
C SER A 79 12.68 0.03 -9.07
N GLY A 80 13.05 1.27 -9.38
CA GLY A 80 12.18 2.22 -10.07
C GLY A 80 11.05 2.79 -9.20
N TYR A 81 11.13 2.65 -7.88
CA TYR A 81 10.36 3.43 -6.93
C TYR A 81 11.18 4.62 -6.44
N ILE A 82 10.50 5.75 -6.21
CA ILE A 82 11.06 6.85 -5.44
C ILE A 82 11.07 6.41 -3.99
N THR A 83 12.25 6.38 -3.37
CA THR A 83 12.41 6.00 -1.96
C THR A 83 11.57 6.92 -1.07
N TRP A 84 10.89 6.33 -0.09
CA TRP A 84 10.21 7.11 0.93
C TRP A 84 11.25 7.80 1.81
N GLY A 85 11.28 9.13 1.78
CA GLY A 85 12.13 9.94 2.66
C GLY A 85 11.46 10.13 4.02
N GLU A 86 12.29 10.21 5.07
CA GLU A 86 11.89 10.76 6.37
C GLU A 86 12.27 12.23 6.47
#